data_AF-A0A9W9A833-F1
#
_entry.id   AF-A0A9W9A833-F1
#
_cell.length_a   1.000
_cell.length_b   1.000
_cell.length_c   1.000
_cell.angle_alpha   90.00
_cell.angle_beta   90.00
_cell.angle_gamma   90.00
#
_symmetry.space_group_name_H-M   'P 1'
#
loop_
_entity.id
_entity.type
_entity.pdbx_description
1 polymer ?
#
loop_
_entity_poly.entity_id
_entity_poly.type
_entity_poly.pdbx_seq_one_letter_code
_entity_poly.pdbx_strand_id
1 'polypeptide(L)'
;MDSFLSSSQNFVRALKASADPPNLGGPSKIEIARAAWDQKSFYAPRKAEVIVGFILDCFVRSHETHSITDTASWQLLLDVILPSHLTKSDSWLAPLVSRTPFTRIVIQLFESVQNAANDDSQHTRIVSECITILWPFCAPKVSTELLLECFSASLRLCGKRQPLDQHISHLIMKVAVSFHRSFSTSTAKKKTFTSFIQTHLKDWLLSLDYLQSSPNYSTLFESLYTPGVECFLNIDILRDNKTENTIFSAFENFTPEIIMPVLPRVFLSYIQTLRKKRNAIFGLGSSQKTDFLEEYREASLQFFASCQHILNEATQKDQSWRANALLLDVVNQENLFSGRHLETEKLFNGIVNSAVVELTANIQGERNKRPISDKLMLF
;
A
#
# COMPACT_ATOMS: atom_id res chain seq x y z
N MET A 1 0.24 -23.01 -40.02
CA MET A 1 -0.45 -23.15 -38.71
C MET A 1 -0.90 -24.59 -38.46
N ASP A 2 -1.40 -25.29 -39.47
CA ASP A 2 -2.05 -26.60 -39.34
C ASP A 2 -1.19 -27.73 -38.74
N SER A 3 0.14 -27.66 -38.82
CA SER A 3 1.00 -28.71 -38.27
C SER A 3 0.94 -28.80 -36.75
N PHE A 4 0.80 -27.67 -36.03
CA PHE A 4 0.76 -27.67 -34.56
C PHE A 4 -0.59 -28.14 -34.00
N LEU A 5 -1.67 -27.94 -34.75
CA LEU A 5 -3.03 -28.34 -34.38
C LEU A 5 -3.43 -29.71 -34.97
N SER A 6 -2.47 -30.42 -35.59
CA SER A 6 -2.67 -31.78 -36.10
C SER A 6 -2.89 -32.81 -34.98
N SER A 7 -2.34 -32.56 -33.78
CA SER A 7 -2.54 -33.42 -32.62
C SER A 7 -2.39 -32.64 -31.30
N SER A 8 -3.04 -33.12 -30.24
CA SER A 8 -2.90 -32.58 -28.89
C SER A 8 -1.47 -32.65 -28.37
N GLN A 9 -0.69 -33.67 -28.78
CA GLN A 9 0.72 -33.81 -28.43
C GLN A 9 1.59 -32.73 -29.07
N ASN A 10 1.37 -32.42 -30.35
CA ASN A 10 2.11 -31.37 -31.06
C ASN A 10 1.80 -30.00 -30.47
N PHE A 11 0.55 -29.74 -30.13
CA PHE A 11 0.13 -28.52 -29.44
C PHE A 11 0.84 -28.34 -28.09
N VAL A 12 0.82 -29.36 -27.22
CA VAL A 12 1.49 -29.29 -25.90
C VAL A 12 3.00 -29.14 -26.05
N ARG A 13 3.63 -29.84 -27.03
CA ARG A 13 5.06 -29.70 -27.31
C ARG A 13 5.42 -28.30 -27.79
N ALA A 14 4.60 -27.69 -28.64
CA ALA A 14 4.82 -26.34 -29.13
C ALA A 14 4.81 -25.31 -28.00
N LEU A 15 3.82 -25.37 -27.10
CA LEU A 15 3.74 -24.44 -25.96
C LEU A 15 4.85 -24.65 -24.92
N LYS A 16 5.38 -25.87 -24.81
CA LYS A 16 6.50 -26.21 -23.91
C LYS A 16 7.89 -26.01 -24.53
N ALA A 17 7.98 -25.66 -25.81
CA ALA A 17 9.27 -25.43 -26.46
C ALA A 17 10.05 -24.32 -25.72
N SER A 18 11.38 -24.36 -25.73
CA SER A 18 12.20 -23.31 -25.12
C SER A 18 12.19 -22.02 -25.94
N ALA A 19 12.21 -22.11 -27.27
CA ALA A 19 12.17 -20.98 -28.19
C ALA A 19 10.74 -20.48 -28.45
N ASP A 20 10.59 -19.19 -28.72
CA ASP A 20 9.36 -18.57 -29.23
C ASP A 20 9.73 -17.68 -30.43
N PRO A 21 9.30 -17.98 -31.67
CA PRO A 21 8.43 -19.10 -32.06
C PRO A 21 9.09 -20.48 -31.90
N PRO A 22 8.31 -21.57 -31.73
CA PRO A 22 8.87 -22.93 -31.58
C PRO A 22 9.64 -23.43 -32.82
N ASN A 23 9.20 -23.02 -34.01
CA ASN A 23 9.89 -23.27 -35.28
C ASN A 23 10.30 -21.93 -35.89
N LEU A 24 11.51 -21.84 -36.43
CA LEU A 24 11.99 -20.63 -37.12
C LEU A 24 11.04 -20.24 -38.26
N GLY A 25 10.60 -18.98 -38.27
CA GLY A 25 9.61 -18.46 -39.25
C GLY A 25 8.17 -18.93 -39.04
N GLY A 26 7.89 -19.69 -37.98
CA GLY A 26 6.54 -20.11 -37.60
C GLY A 26 5.79 -19.09 -36.73
N PRO A 27 4.50 -19.36 -36.43
CA PRO A 27 3.74 -18.56 -35.48
C PRO A 27 4.35 -18.64 -34.07
N SER A 28 4.20 -17.55 -33.32
CA SER A 28 4.52 -17.47 -31.90
C SER A 28 3.67 -18.43 -31.07
N LYS A 29 4.11 -18.76 -29.86
CA LYS A 29 3.35 -19.62 -28.94
C LYS A 29 1.99 -19.03 -28.59
N ILE A 30 1.91 -17.70 -28.44
CA ILE A 30 0.63 -17.05 -28.14
C ILE A 30 -0.35 -17.17 -29.31
N GLU A 31 0.12 -17.05 -30.56
CA GLU A 31 -0.70 -17.28 -31.76
C GLU A 31 -1.14 -18.74 -31.88
N ILE A 32 -0.27 -19.71 -31.57
CA ILE A 32 -0.61 -21.14 -31.54
C ILE A 32 -1.69 -21.41 -30.47
N ALA A 33 -1.53 -20.84 -29.27
CA ALA A 33 -2.49 -20.98 -28.17
C ALA A 33 -3.84 -20.37 -28.52
N ARG A 34 -3.84 -19.17 -29.12
CA ARG A 34 -5.04 -18.48 -29.61
C ARG A 34 -5.77 -19.31 -30.66
N ALA A 35 -5.06 -19.77 -31.69
CA ALA A 35 -5.66 -20.60 -32.75
C ALA A 35 -6.26 -21.90 -32.20
N ALA A 36 -5.58 -22.56 -31.25
CA ALA A 36 -6.11 -23.76 -30.59
C ALA A 36 -7.38 -23.48 -29.77
N TRP A 37 -7.46 -22.31 -29.11
CA TRP A 37 -8.64 -21.93 -28.33
C TRP A 37 -9.85 -21.68 -29.24
N ASP A 38 -9.67 -20.87 -30.28
CA ASP A 38 -10.72 -20.43 -31.18
C ASP A 38 -11.25 -21.58 -32.07
N GLN A 39 -10.39 -22.55 -32.40
CA GLN A 39 -10.77 -23.73 -33.18
C GLN A 39 -11.57 -24.73 -32.32
N LYS A 40 -12.91 -24.63 -32.37
CA LYS A 40 -13.82 -25.54 -31.65
C LYS A 40 -13.70 -27.00 -32.08
N SER A 41 -13.31 -27.26 -33.32
CA SER A 41 -13.08 -28.62 -33.85
C SER A 41 -11.79 -29.27 -33.33
N PHE A 42 -10.86 -28.48 -32.78
CA PHE A 42 -9.62 -29.00 -32.23
C PHE A 42 -9.84 -29.55 -30.81
N TYR A 43 -9.78 -30.87 -30.71
CA TYR A 43 -9.86 -31.58 -29.44
C TYR A 43 -8.47 -31.74 -28.81
N ALA A 44 -8.30 -31.16 -27.61
CA ALA A 44 -7.16 -31.41 -26.75
C ALA A 44 -7.65 -31.64 -25.32
N PRO A 45 -7.27 -32.77 -24.67
CA PRO A 45 -7.61 -33.00 -23.27
C PRO A 45 -7.11 -31.85 -22.39
N ARG A 46 -8.00 -31.28 -21.57
CA ARG A 46 -7.71 -30.15 -20.68
C ARG A 46 -7.07 -28.94 -21.39
N LYS A 47 -7.56 -28.62 -22.61
CA LYS A 47 -7.10 -27.49 -23.43
C LYS A 47 -6.91 -26.19 -22.63
N ALA A 48 -7.90 -25.83 -21.81
CA ALA A 48 -7.86 -24.63 -20.97
C ALA A 48 -6.70 -24.66 -19.96
N GLU A 49 -6.52 -25.77 -19.22
CA GLU A 49 -5.42 -25.92 -18.24
C GLU A 49 -4.05 -25.76 -18.91
N VAL A 50 -3.87 -26.33 -20.10
CA VAL A 50 -2.62 -26.23 -20.86
C VAL A 50 -2.32 -24.79 -21.28
N ILE A 51 -3.32 -24.07 -21.81
CA ILE A 51 -3.16 -22.68 -22.26
C ILE A 51 -2.86 -21.77 -21.08
N VAL A 52 -3.67 -21.84 -20.01
CA VAL A 52 -3.47 -21.01 -18.81
C VAL A 52 -2.13 -21.32 -18.15
N GLY A 53 -1.75 -22.60 -18.06
CA GLY A 53 -0.45 -22.99 -17.51
C GLY A 53 0.72 -22.40 -18.30
N PHE A 54 0.64 -22.44 -19.63
CA PHE A 54 1.64 -21.79 -20.49
C PHE A 54 1.73 -20.28 -20.24
N ILE A 55 0.60 -19.56 -20.22
CA ILE A 55 0.59 -18.10 -20.04
C ILE A 55 1.15 -17.72 -18.66
N LEU A 56 0.70 -18.40 -17.60
CA LEU A 56 1.18 -18.14 -16.24
C LEU A 56 2.68 -18.44 -16.10
N ASP A 57 3.17 -19.52 -16.73
CA ASP A 57 4.60 -19.84 -16.74
C ASP A 57 5.42 -18.77 -17.49
N CYS A 58 4.87 -18.18 -18.56
CA CYS A 58 5.48 -17.05 -19.26
C CYS A 58 5.58 -15.81 -18.36
N PHE A 59 4.49 -15.45 -17.67
CA PHE A 59 4.50 -14.33 -16.74
C PHE A 59 5.53 -14.52 -15.62
N VAL A 60 5.64 -15.73 -15.06
CA VAL A 60 6.60 -16.03 -13.98
C VAL A 60 8.06 -15.97 -14.45
N ARG A 61 8.34 -16.42 -15.68
CA ARG A 61 9.71 -16.47 -16.24
C ARG A 61 10.20 -15.14 -16.80
N SER A 62 9.30 -14.17 -16.97
CA SER A 62 9.63 -12.87 -17.51
C SER A 62 10.63 -12.14 -16.62
N HIS A 63 11.92 -12.28 -16.91
CA HIS A 63 12.95 -11.39 -16.40
C HIS A 63 12.91 -10.04 -17.14
N GLU A 64 12.38 -10.04 -18.36
CA GLU A 64 12.16 -8.86 -19.21
C GLU A 64 10.69 -8.46 -19.15
N THR A 65 10.37 -7.17 -19.08
CA THR A 65 9.02 -6.61 -18.87
C THR A 65 8.01 -6.91 -20.00
N HIS A 66 8.45 -7.55 -21.09
CA HIS A 66 7.65 -7.70 -22.30
C HIS A 66 6.49 -8.69 -22.18
N SER A 67 6.58 -9.77 -21.40
CA SER A 67 5.46 -10.72 -21.33
C SER A 67 4.33 -10.25 -20.42
N ILE A 68 4.64 -9.58 -19.30
CA ILE A 68 3.61 -9.05 -18.39
C ILE A 68 2.84 -7.87 -19.00
N THR A 69 3.43 -7.21 -20.01
CA THR A 69 2.81 -6.11 -20.77
C THR A 69 2.11 -6.58 -22.05
N ASP A 70 2.21 -7.86 -22.41
CA ASP A 70 1.58 -8.37 -23.62
C ASP A 70 0.05 -8.50 -23.45
N THR A 71 -0.67 -7.54 -24.04
CA THR A 71 -2.14 -7.53 -24.06
C THR A 71 -2.73 -8.79 -24.72
N ALA A 72 -2.06 -9.39 -25.70
CA ALA A 72 -2.58 -10.59 -26.37
C ALA A 72 -2.61 -11.80 -25.42
N SER A 73 -1.55 -11.98 -24.61
CA SER A 73 -1.48 -12.99 -23.56
C SER A 73 -2.54 -12.82 -22.49
N TRP A 74 -2.73 -11.60 -21.98
CA TRP A 74 -3.76 -11.32 -20.99
C TRP A 74 -5.17 -11.49 -21.54
N GLN A 75 -5.43 -11.07 -22.77
CA GLN A 75 -6.73 -11.26 -23.42
C GLN A 75 -7.02 -12.76 -23.59
N LEU A 76 -6.06 -13.57 -24.05
CA LEU A 76 -6.26 -15.00 -24.19
C LEU A 76 -6.51 -15.66 -22.83
N LEU A 77 -5.78 -15.24 -21.80
CA LEU A 77 -6.01 -15.70 -20.44
C LEU A 77 -7.44 -15.41 -20.00
N LEU A 78 -7.93 -14.19 -20.19
CA LEU A 78 -9.29 -13.79 -19.86
C LEU A 78 -10.33 -14.64 -20.60
N ASP A 79 -10.16 -14.80 -21.91
CA ASP A 79 -11.08 -15.56 -22.76
C ASP A 79 -11.18 -17.04 -22.34
N VAL A 80 -10.11 -17.59 -21.78
CA VAL A 80 -10.06 -18.98 -21.29
C VAL A 80 -10.66 -19.11 -19.89
N ILE A 81 -10.39 -18.19 -18.96
CA ILE A 81 -10.82 -18.31 -17.55
C ILE A 81 -12.23 -17.76 -17.29
N LEU A 82 -12.71 -16.81 -18.10
CA LEU A 82 -14.01 -16.18 -17.88
C LEU A 82 -15.17 -17.18 -18.01
N PRO A 83 -15.27 -18.02 -19.05
CA PRO A 83 -16.32 -19.04 -19.15
C PRO A 83 -16.27 -20.03 -17.98
N SER A 84 -15.05 -20.48 -17.64
CA SER A 84 -14.75 -21.39 -16.53
C SER A 84 -15.19 -20.87 -15.16
N HIS A 85 -15.03 -19.57 -14.92
CA HIS A 85 -15.45 -18.92 -13.69
C HIS A 85 -16.98 -18.86 -13.56
N LEU A 86 -17.69 -18.62 -14.67
CA LEU A 86 -19.14 -18.50 -14.68
C LEU A 86 -19.87 -19.84 -14.45
N THR A 87 -19.29 -20.95 -14.89
CA THR A 87 -19.91 -22.28 -14.76
C THR A 87 -19.65 -22.98 -13.42
N LYS A 88 -18.80 -22.42 -12.54
CA LYS A 88 -18.40 -22.99 -11.23
C LYS A 88 -17.88 -24.44 -11.29
N SER A 89 -17.52 -24.93 -12.48
CA SER A 89 -17.19 -26.35 -12.73
C SER A 89 -15.70 -26.68 -12.70
N ASP A 90 -14.85 -25.68 -12.51
CA ASP A 90 -13.47 -25.80 -12.98
C ASP A 90 -12.50 -26.15 -11.85
N SER A 91 -12.56 -27.43 -11.49
CA SER A 91 -11.68 -28.09 -10.51
C SER A 91 -10.19 -28.01 -10.86
N TRP A 92 -9.83 -27.62 -12.09
CA TRP A 92 -8.44 -27.51 -12.55
C TRP A 92 -7.80 -26.14 -12.26
N LEU A 93 -8.59 -25.05 -12.19
CA LEU A 93 -8.05 -23.69 -12.11
C LEU A 93 -7.41 -23.43 -10.75
N ALA A 94 -8.09 -23.79 -9.66
CA ALA A 94 -7.56 -23.57 -8.31
C ALA A 94 -6.24 -24.34 -8.04
N PRO A 95 -6.11 -25.64 -8.38
CA PRO A 95 -4.83 -26.34 -8.31
C PRO A 95 -3.73 -25.68 -9.14
N LEU A 96 -4.03 -25.31 -10.39
CA LEU A 96 -3.09 -24.66 -11.30
C LEU A 96 -2.57 -23.33 -10.72
N VAL A 97 -3.46 -22.44 -10.31
CA VAL A 97 -3.09 -21.14 -9.73
C VAL A 97 -2.30 -21.33 -8.42
N SER A 98 -2.65 -22.33 -7.62
CA SER A 98 -1.97 -22.57 -6.34
C SER A 98 -0.54 -23.10 -6.45
N ARG A 99 -0.16 -23.72 -7.59
CA ARG A 99 1.22 -24.14 -7.86
C ARG A 99 2.05 -23.05 -8.55
N THR A 100 1.41 -22.02 -9.10
CA THR A 100 2.07 -20.89 -9.73
C THR A 100 2.47 -19.87 -8.66
N PRO A 101 3.69 -19.32 -8.67
CA PRO A 101 4.10 -18.22 -7.78
C PRO A 101 3.43 -16.90 -8.20
N PHE A 102 2.10 -16.83 -8.04
CA PHE A 102 1.26 -15.76 -8.57
C PHE A 102 1.57 -14.38 -7.97
N THR A 103 2.12 -14.34 -6.75
CA THR A 103 2.60 -13.10 -6.14
C THR A 103 3.68 -12.40 -6.96
N ARG A 104 4.57 -13.17 -7.63
CA ARG A 104 5.59 -12.61 -8.51
C ARG A 104 4.98 -11.89 -9.69
N ILE A 105 3.94 -12.48 -10.29
CA ILE A 105 3.18 -11.89 -11.39
C ILE A 105 2.57 -10.55 -10.97
N VAL A 106 1.96 -10.49 -9.78
CA VAL A 106 1.34 -9.26 -9.25
C VAL A 106 2.37 -8.17 -8.95
N ILE A 107 3.51 -8.52 -8.34
CA ILE A 107 4.60 -7.57 -8.07
C ILE A 107 5.17 -7.01 -9.39
N GLN A 108 5.51 -7.89 -10.33
CA GLN A 108 6.03 -7.51 -11.65
C GLN A 108 5.04 -6.66 -12.43
N LEU A 109 3.74 -6.95 -12.32
CA LEU A 109 2.70 -6.11 -12.92
C LEU A 109 2.74 -4.71 -12.33
N PHE A 110 2.74 -4.54 -11.01
CA PHE A 110 2.78 -3.21 -10.41
C PHE A 110 4.05 -2.44 -10.77
N GLU A 111 5.19 -3.12 -10.82
CA GLU A 111 6.46 -2.52 -11.26
C GLU A 111 6.42 -2.12 -12.74
N SER A 112 5.84 -2.95 -13.60
CA SER A 112 5.69 -2.65 -15.02
C SER A 112 4.74 -1.47 -15.25
N VAL A 113 3.61 -1.43 -14.54
CA VAL A 113 2.68 -0.29 -14.57
C VAL A 113 3.40 0.95 -14.03
N GLN A 114 4.17 0.86 -12.96
CA GLN A 114 4.90 2.02 -12.43
C GLN A 114 5.86 2.64 -13.46
N ASN A 115 6.48 1.81 -14.31
CA ASN A 115 7.51 2.24 -15.26
C ASN A 115 6.98 2.52 -16.68
N ALA A 116 5.70 2.24 -16.96
CA ALA A 116 5.13 2.46 -18.28
C ALA A 116 4.90 3.95 -18.55
N ALA A 117 5.31 4.42 -19.74
CA ALA A 117 5.16 5.81 -20.15
C ALA A 117 3.70 6.24 -20.40
N ASN A 118 2.86 5.30 -20.83
CA ASN A 118 1.46 5.56 -21.19
C ASN A 118 0.52 4.64 -20.39
N ASP A 119 -0.70 5.14 -20.10
CA ASP A 119 -1.81 4.34 -19.58
C ASP A 119 -2.55 3.67 -20.73
N ASP A 120 -2.30 2.38 -20.93
CA ASP A 120 -3.19 1.55 -21.76
C ASP A 120 -4.35 1.05 -20.89
N SER A 121 -5.41 1.86 -20.83
CA SER A 121 -6.63 1.55 -20.05
C SER A 121 -7.28 0.23 -20.46
N GLN A 122 -7.14 -0.21 -21.72
CA GLN A 122 -7.67 -1.48 -22.17
C GLN A 122 -6.85 -2.62 -21.58
N HIS A 123 -5.52 -2.51 -21.63
CA HIS A 123 -4.63 -3.48 -21.00
C HIS A 123 -4.90 -3.58 -19.49
N THR A 124 -4.94 -2.45 -18.76
CA THR A 124 -5.18 -2.48 -17.31
C THR A 124 -6.52 -3.08 -16.93
N ARG A 125 -7.57 -2.85 -17.73
CA ARG A 125 -8.88 -3.49 -17.56
C ARG A 125 -8.78 -5.01 -17.68
N ILE A 126 -8.21 -5.52 -18.77
CA ILE A 126 -8.11 -6.97 -19.03
C ILE A 126 -7.31 -7.66 -17.92
N VAL A 127 -6.17 -7.06 -17.54
CA VAL A 127 -5.31 -7.57 -16.47
C VAL A 127 -6.08 -7.60 -15.14
N SER A 128 -6.82 -6.53 -14.84
CA SER A 128 -7.59 -6.42 -13.61
C SER A 128 -8.69 -7.48 -13.52
N GLU A 129 -9.40 -7.74 -14.63
CA GLU A 129 -10.39 -8.81 -14.68
C GLU A 129 -9.76 -10.18 -14.46
N CYS A 130 -8.62 -10.46 -15.12
CA CYS A 130 -7.89 -11.71 -14.92
C CYS A 130 -7.49 -11.91 -13.46
N ILE A 131 -6.83 -10.92 -12.85
CA ILE A 131 -6.39 -11.02 -11.46
C ILE A 131 -7.59 -11.10 -10.52
N THR A 132 -8.69 -10.40 -10.81
CA THR A 132 -9.92 -10.50 -10.00
C THR A 132 -10.46 -11.92 -9.92
N ILE A 133 -10.38 -12.67 -11.03
CA ILE A 133 -10.79 -14.07 -11.10
C ILE A 133 -9.76 -14.98 -10.42
N LEU A 134 -8.46 -14.76 -10.66
CA LEU A 134 -7.40 -15.68 -10.23
C LEU A 134 -6.98 -15.49 -8.76
N TRP A 135 -7.00 -14.26 -8.26
CA TRP A 135 -6.48 -13.90 -6.93
C TRP A 135 -7.12 -14.66 -5.77
N PRO A 136 -8.45 -14.89 -5.72
CA PRO A 136 -9.08 -15.65 -4.65
C PRO A 136 -8.56 -17.09 -4.49
N PHE A 137 -8.00 -17.68 -5.56
CA PHE A 137 -7.47 -19.05 -5.52
C PHE A 137 -6.05 -19.13 -4.95
N CYS A 138 -5.24 -18.07 -5.09
CA CYS A 138 -3.88 -18.04 -4.53
C CYS A 138 -3.82 -17.35 -3.17
N ALA A 139 -4.47 -16.19 -3.00
CA ALA A 139 -4.24 -15.29 -1.86
C ALA A 139 -4.34 -15.96 -0.47
N PRO A 140 -5.32 -16.84 -0.19
CA PRO A 140 -5.42 -17.49 1.12
C PRO A 140 -4.26 -18.42 1.48
N LYS A 141 -3.44 -18.83 0.49
CA LYS A 141 -2.30 -19.73 0.68
C LYS A 141 -0.95 -18.98 0.69
N VAL A 142 -0.96 -17.69 0.38
CA VAL A 142 0.25 -16.87 0.37
C VAL A 142 0.62 -16.51 1.81
N SER A 143 1.92 -16.57 2.14
CA SER A 143 2.39 -16.15 3.46
C SER A 143 2.18 -14.65 3.68
N THR A 144 2.06 -14.24 4.95
CA THR A 144 1.91 -12.82 5.30
C THR A 144 3.09 -12.00 4.78
N GLU A 145 4.31 -12.54 4.78
CA GLU A 145 5.49 -11.84 4.26
C GLU A 145 5.41 -11.62 2.74
N LEU A 146 4.97 -12.61 1.96
CA LEU A 146 4.82 -12.43 0.51
C LEU A 146 3.66 -11.48 0.18
N LEU A 147 2.60 -11.47 0.99
CA LEU A 147 1.53 -10.48 0.86
C LEU A 147 2.01 -9.07 1.23
N LEU A 148 2.92 -8.93 2.21
CA LEU A 148 3.57 -7.67 2.53
C LEU A 148 4.38 -7.15 1.34
N GLU A 149 5.10 -8.01 0.62
CA GLU A 149 5.84 -7.61 -0.59
C GLU A 149 4.91 -7.16 -1.72
N CYS A 150 3.77 -7.86 -1.92
CA CYS A 150 2.75 -7.43 -2.89
C CYS A 150 2.15 -6.08 -2.50
N PHE A 151 1.83 -5.91 -1.21
CA PHE A 151 1.33 -4.65 -0.65
C PHE A 151 2.34 -3.52 -0.85
N SER A 152 3.61 -3.76 -0.53
CA SER A 152 4.70 -2.80 -0.74
C SER A 152 4.85 -2.38 -2.21
N ALA A 153 4.80 -3.33 -3.15
CA ALA A 153 4.80 -3.01 -4.59
C ALA A 153 3.63 -2.11 -4.99
N SER A 154 2.45 -2.31 -4.39
CA SER A 154 1.29 -1.45 -4.60
C SER A 154 1.46 -0.03 -4.02
N LEU A 155 2.14 0.10 -2.89
CA LEU A 155 2.46 1.41 -2.28
C LEU A 155 3.43 2.20 -3.17
N ARG A 156 4.48 1.55 -3.68
CA ARG A 156 5.43 2.18 -4.62
C ARG A 156 4.75 2.68 -5.89
N LEU A 157 3.81 1.91 -6.42
CA LEU A 157 3.01 2.32 -7.57
C LEU A 157 2.18 3.57 -7.26
N CYS A 158 1.48 3.60 -6.11
CA CYS A 158 0.70 4.76 -5.69
C CYS A 158 1.55 6.02 -5.48
N GLY A 159 2.75 5.87 -4.91
CA GLY A 159 3.64 7.00 -4.64
C GLY A 159 4.28 7.61 -5.89
N LYS A 160 4.33 6.90 -7.03
CA LYS A 160 5.05 7.34 -8.23
C LYS A 160 4.17 7.62 -9.45
N ARG A 161 3.04 6.94 -9.61
CA ARG A 161 2.19 7.08 -10.80
C ARG A 161 0.91 7.84 -10.49
N GLN A 162 0.66 8.91 -11.25
CA GLN A 162 -0.50 9.78 -11.07
C GLN A 162 -0.99 10.30 -12.44
N PRO A 163 -2.31 10.31 -12.71
CA PRO A 163 -3.38 9.68 -11.92
C PRO A 163 -3.29 8.15 -11.95
N LEU A 164 -3.95 7.49 -10.98
CA LEU A 164 -4.09 6.03 -11.00
C LEU A 164 -5.35 5.63 -11.76
N ASP A 165 -5.20 4.68 -12.69
CA ASP A 165 -6.30 4.01 -13.36
C ASP A 165 -7.23 3.30 -12.34
N GLN A 166 -8.53 3.29 -12.62
CA GLN A 166 -9.55 2.73 -11.72
C GLN A 166 -9.37 1.21 -11.55
N HIS A 167 -9.00 0.50 -12.62
CA HIS A 167 -8.80 -0.95 -12.57
C HIS A 167 -7.55 -1.30 -11.74
N ILE A 168 -6.48 -0.54 -11.90
CA ILE A 168 -5.29 -0.65 -11.05
C ILE A 168 -5.63 -0.39 -9.58
N SER A 169 -6.37 0.68 -9.29
CA SER A 169 -6.82 0.99 -7.93
C SER A 169 -7.63 -0.17 -7.32
N HIS A 170 -8.49 -0.83 -8.10
CA HIS A 170 -9.22 -2.02 -7.66
C HIS A 170 -8.29 -3.19 -7.29
N LEU A 171 -7.25 -3.44 -8.09
CA LEU A 171 -6.26 -4.48 -7.79
C LEU A 171 -5.48 -4.19 -6.51
N ILE A 172 -5.04 -2.94 -6.34
CA ILE A 172 -4.34 -2.50 -5.13
C ILE A 172 -5.20 -2.76 -3.88
N MET A 173 -6.48 -2.40 -3.93
CA MET A 173 -7.41 -2.67 -2.82
C MET A 173 -7.52 -4.17 -2.52
N LYS A 174 -7.58 -5.05 -3.52
CA LYS A 174 -7.61 -6.51 -3.29
C LYS A 174 -6.36 -7.02 -2.59
N VAL A 175 -5.18 -6.55 -3.03
CA VAL A 175 -3.91 -6.89 -2.40
C VAL A 175 -3.86 -6.41 -0.95
N ALA A 176 -4.26 -5.17 -0.70
CA ALA A 176 -4.29 -4.58 0.63
C ALA A 176 -5.25 -5.33 1.59
N VAL A 177 -6.46 -5.65 1.14
CA VAL A 177 -7.43 -6.46 1.91
C VAL A 177 -6.90 -7.85 2.22
N SER A 178 -6.18 -8.47 1.28
CA SER A 178 -5.62 -9.82 1.47
C SER A 178 -4.46 -9.80 2.47
N PHE A 179 -3.57 -8.82 2.34
CA PHE A 179 -2.50 -8.59 3.31
C PHE A 179 -3.07 -8.32 4.70
N HIS A 180 -4.04 -7.41 4.82
CA HIS A 180 -4.71 -7.08 6.07
C HIS A 180 -5.27 -8.33 6.75
N ARG A 181 -6.08 -9.11 6.04
CA ARG A 181 -6.68 -10.35 6.56
C ARG A 181 -5.61 -11.33 7.05
N SER A 182 -4.56 -11.56 6.26
CA SER A 182 -3.47 -12.46 6.63
C SER A 182 -2.72 -11.97 7.87
N PHE A 183 -2.41 -10.67 7.91
CA PHE A 183 -1.69 -10.04 9.00
C PHE A 183 -2.46 -10.08 10.32
N SER A 184 -3.77 -9.80 10.31
CA SER A 184 -4.60 -9.82 11.51
C SER A 184 -4.57 -11.20 12.22
N THR A 185 -4.47 -12.29 11.46
CA THR A 185 -4.40 -13.67 11.97
C THR A 185 -2.97 -14.21 12.11
N SER A 186 -1.96 -13.47 11.67
CA SER A 186 -0.56 -13.93 11.67
C SER A 186 0.00 -14.00 13.09
N THR A 187 0.79 -15.05 13.37
CA THR A 187 1.63 -15.16 14.57
C THR A 187 2.98 -14.46 14.38
N ALA A 188 3.36 -14.13 13.14
CA ALA A 188 4.63 -13.49 12.78
C ALA A 188 4.57 -11.95 12.77
N LYS A 189 3.62 -11.34 13.49
CA LYS A 189 3.37 -9.88 13.49
C LYS A 189 4.60 -9.05 13.80
N LYS A 190 5.45 -9.49 14.74
CA LYS A 190 6.70 -8.80 15.08
C LYS A 190 7.69 -8.74 13.92
N LYS A 191 7.85 -9.85 13.20
CA LYS A 191 8.72 -9.91 12.02
C LYS A 191 8.19 -9.04 10.88
N THR A 192 6.88 -9.09 10.64
CA THR A 192 6.21 -8.22 9.64
C THR A 192 6.35 -6.75 10.01
N PHE A 193 6.19 -6.39 11.29
CA PHE A 193 6.44 -5.03 11.79
C PHE A 193 7.86 -4.56 11.50
N THR A 194 8.88 -5.34 11.89
CA THR A 194 10.28 -4.98 11.64
C THR A 194 10.55 -4.79 10.15
N SER A 195 10.09 -5.70 9.31
CA SER A 195 10.21 -5.56 7.85
C SER A 195 9.51 -4.29 7.36
N PHE A 196 8.26 -4.05 7.78
CA PHE A 196 7.50 -2.89 7.35
C PHE A 196 8.20 -1.57 7.71
N ILE A 197 8.66 -1.43 8.96
CA ILE A 197 9.36 -0.23 9.43
C ILE A 197 10.66 -0.01 8.67
N GLN A 198 11.45 -1.07 8.46
CA GLN A 198 12.78 -0.95 7.85
C GLN A 198 12.74 -0.72 6.34
N THR A 199 11.79 -1.34 5.63
CA THR A 199 11.84 -1.39 4.16
C THR A 199 10.67 -0.68 3.48
N HIS A 200 9.49 -0.64 4.11
CA HIS A 200 8.25 -0.29 3.41
C HIS A 200 7.57 0.98 3.94
N LEU A 201 8.01 1.49 5.10
CA LEU A 201 7.42 2.66 5.76
C LEU A 201 7.43 3.91 4.89
N LYS A 202 8.53 4.16 4.17
CA LYS A 202 8.65 5.31 3.26
C LYS A 202 7.63 5.26 2.14
N ASP A 203 7.50 4.10 1.48
CA ASP A 203 6.55 3.91 0.38
C ASP A 203 5.11 4.08 0.87
N TRP A 204 4.82 3.63 2.10
CA TRP A 204 3.52 3.84 2.73
C TRP A 204 3.22 5.32 2.95
N LEU A 205 4.13 6.08 3.57
CA LEU A 205 3.95 7.51 3.82
C LEU A 205 3.74 8.30 2.51
N LEU A 206 4.60 8.07 1.51
CA LEU A 206 4.49 8.74 0.21
C LEU A 206 3.19 8.41 -0.52
N SER A 207 2.71 7.16 -0.42
CA SER A 207 1.44 6.77 -1.03
C SER A 207 0.25 7.49 -0.39
N LEU A 208 0.27 7.72 0.92
CA LEU A 208 -0.85 8.33 1.64
C LEU A 208 -0.94 9.83 1.39
N ASP A 209 0.19 10.54 1.36
CA ASP A 209 0.22 11.98 1.05
C ASP A 209 -0.44 12.27 -0.30
N TYR A 210 -0.12 11.46 -1.31
CA TYR A 210 -0.76 11.55 -2.61
C TYR A 210 -2.27 11.32 -2.53
N LEU A 211 -2.69 10.18 -1.95
CA LEU A 211 -4.09 9.77 -1.96
C LEU A 211 -4.97 10.72 -1.14
N GLN A 212 -4.42 11.36 -0.10
CA GLN A 212 -5.11 12.35 0.72
C GLN A 212 -5.45 13.63 -0.08
N SER A 213 -4.66 13.97 -1.09
CA SER A 213 -4.86 15.16 -1.91
C SER A 213 -6.00 15.03 -2.91
N SER A 214 -6.52 13.82 -3.14
CA SER A 214 -7.56 13.55 -4.15
C SER A 214 -8.80 12.90 -3.53
N PRO A 215 -9.98 13.54 -3.60
CA PRO A 215 -11.21 13.00 -3.00
C PRO A 215 -11.67 11.69 -3.66
N ASN A 216 -11.29 11.46 -4.92
CA ASN A 216 -11.63 10.27 -5.69
C ASN A 216 -10.96 8.99 -5.15
N TYR A 217 -9.93 9.13 -4.32
CA TYR A 217 -9.18 8.00 -3.78
C TYR A 217 -9.45 7.71 -2.30
N SER A 218 -10.53 8.25 -1.72
CA SER A 218 -10.86 8.00 -0.30
C SER A 218 -10.93 6.51 0.06
N THR A 219 -11.61 5.68 -0.72
CA THR A 219 -11.70 4.22 -0.47
C THR A 219 -10.35 3.51 -0.60
N LEU A 220 -9.53 3.93 -1.57
CA LEU A 220 -8.18 3.40 -1.76
C LEU A 220 -7.27 3.81 -0.61
N PHE A 221 -7.34 5.08 -0.19
CA PHE A 221 -6.65 5.59 0.99
C PHE A 221 -6.96 4.72 2.20
N GLU A 222 -8.23 4.50 2.54
CA GLU A 222 -8.61 3.67 3.70
C GLU A 222 -8.08 2.24 3.60
N SER A 223 -8.10 1.68 2.40
CA SER A 223 -7.63 0.32 2.12
C SER A 223 -6.12 0.16 2.34
N LEU A 224 -5.32 1.21 2.12
CA LEU A 224 -3.88 1.21 2.33
C LEU A 224 -3.49 1.69 3.75
N TYR A 225 -4.23 2.65 4.28
CA TYR A 225 -4.01 3.22 5.60
C TYR A 225 -4.20 2.19 6.70
N THR A 226 -5.34 1.49 6.68
CA THR A 226 -5.72 0.52 7.73
C THR A 226 -4.67 -0.57 7.97
N PRO A 227 -4.23 -1.36 6.96
CA PRO A 227 -3.20 -2.38 7.18
C PRO A 227 -1.86 -1.79 7.59
N GLY A 228 -1.47 -0.62 7.06
CA GLY A 228 -0.23 0.04 7.45
C GLY A 228 -0.24 0.44 8.93
N VAL A 229 -1.33 1.05 9.40
CA VAL A 229 -1.53 1.36 10.82
C VAL A 229 -1.50 0.12 11.69
N GLU A 230 -2.16 -0.96 11.28
CA GLU A 230 -2.14 -2.21 12.04
C GLU A 230 -0.73 -2.81 12.17
N CYS A 231 0.16 -2.61 11.20
CA CYS A 231 1.54 -3.10 11.26
C CYS A 231 2.28 -2.55 12.49
N PHE A 232 2.16 -1.24 12.79
CA PHE A 232 2.90 -0.61 13.89
C PHE A 232 2.06 -0.34 15.14
N LEU A 233 0.72 -0.33 15.06
CA LEU A 233 -0.20 -0.19 16.20
C LEU A 233 -0.84 -1.52 16.63
N ASN A 234 -0.16 -2.63 16.35
CA ASN A 234 -0.59 -3.92 16.86
C ASN A 234 -0.41 -4.00 18.38
N ILE A 235 -1.24 -4.80 19.06
CA ILE A 235 -1.13 -4.98 20.51
C ILE A 235 0.20 -5.61 20.92
N ASP A 236 0.71 -6.54 20.11
CA ASP A 236 1.97 -7.24 20.38
C ASP A 236 3.18 -6.31 20.28
N ILE A 237 3.00 -5.20 19.56
CA ILE A 237 3.98 -4.16 19.31
C ILE A 237 3.84 -3.07 20.39
N LEU A 238 2.63 -2.59 20.67
CA LEU A 238 2.37 -1.57 21.69
C LEU A 238 2.69 -2.02 23.13
N ARG A 239 2.75 -3.32 23.40
CA ARG A 239 3.20 -3.86 24.70
C ARG A 239 4.70 -3.73 24.93
N ASP A 240 5.48 -3.46 23.89
CA ASP A 240 6.92 -3.24 24.01
C ASP A 240 7.19 -1.74 24.18
N ASN A 241 7.68 -1.34 25.34
CA ASN A 241 7.98 0.06 25.66
C ASN A 241 9.03 0.69 24.72
N LYS A 242 9.75 -0.12 23.93
CA LYS A 242 10.73 0.37 22.94
C LYS A 242 10.12 0.62 21.56
N THR A 243 8.86 0.23 21.36
CA THR A 243 8.19 0.35 20.06
C THR A 243 8.09 1.80 19.61
N GLU A 244 7.70 2.71 20.51
CA GLU A 244 7.60 4.12 20.18
C GLU A 244 8.94 4.65 19.67
N ASN A 245 10.02 4.41 20.43
CA ASN A 245 11.37 4.78 20.02
C ASN A 245 11.74 4.18 18.66
N THR A 246 11.37 2.92 18.40
CA THR A 246 11.65 2.27 17.11
C THR A 246 10.92 2.94 15.95
N ILE A 247 9.66 3.36 16.15
CA ILE A 247 8.87 4.06 15.13
C ILE A 247 9.46 5.45 14.87
N PHE A 248 9.75 6.22 15.92
CA PHE A 248 10.28 7.57 15.77
C PHE A 248 11.73 7.58 15.25
N SER A 249 12.58 6.65 15.68
CA SER A 249 13.90 6.46 15.05
C SER A 249 13.82 6.05 13.58
N ALA A 250 12.73 5.39 13.16
CA ALA A 250 12.51 5.13 11.74
C ALA A 250 12.11 6.42 11.00
N PHE A 251 11.25 7.25 11.61
CA PHE A 251 10.86 8.56 11.07
C PHE A 251 12.03 9.53 10.94
N GLU A 252 13.00 9.51 11.84
CA GLU A 252 14.23 10.30 11.76
C GLU A 252 15.05 10.03 10.47
N ASN A 253 14.84 8.89 9.81
CA ASN A 253 15.50 8.60 8.52
C ASN A 253 14.83 9.28 7.31
N PHE A 254 13.73 10.01 7.53
CA PHE A 254 12.98 10.69 6.48
C PHE A 254 12.94 12.19 6.73
N THR A 255 12.75 12.96 5.66
CA THR A 255 12.47 14.40 5.79
C THR A 255 11.09 14.59 6.45
N PRO A 256 10.95 15.51 7.43
CA PRO A 256 9.68 15.75 8.12
C PRO A 256 8.49 15.94 7.17
N GLU A 257 8.71 16.56 6.01
CA GLU A 257 7.71 16.82 4.97
C GLU A 257 7.00 15.56 4.45
N ILE A 258 7.65 14.40 4.49
CA ILE A 258 7.03 13.12 4.09
C ILE A 258 6.06 12.61 5.18
N ILE A 259 6.32 12.95 6.44
CA ILE A 259 5.62 12.39 7.60
C ILE A 259 4.44 13.29 8.02
N MET A 260 4.66 14.61 8.00
CA MET A 260 3.72 15.62 8.49
C MET A 260 2.27 15.45 7.99
N PRO A 261 2.00 15.17 6.70
CA PRO A 261 0.61 15.06 6.21
C PRO A 261 -0.18 13.94 6.89
N VAL A 262 0.50 12.85 7.26
CA VAL A 262 -0.10 11.62 7.77
C VAL A 262 -0.09 11.57 9.31
N LEU A 263 0.81 12.32 9.95
CA LEU A 263 1.09 12.29 11.38
C LEU A 263 -0.15 12.51 12.27
N PRO A 264 -1.02 13.51 12.03
CA PRO A 264 -2.21 13.72 12.86
C PRO A 264 -3.15 12.52 12.86
N ARG A 265 -3.31 11.88 11.70
CA ARG A 265 -4.18 10.71 11.55
C ARG A 265 -3.59 9.49 12.25
N VAL A 266 -2.27 9.30 12.15
CA VAL A 266 -1.53 8.24 12.87
C VAL A 266 -1.67 8.41 14.38
N PHE A 267 -1.52 9.63 14.87
CA PHE A 267 -1.70 9.95 16.28
C PHE A 267 -3.11 9.63 16.77
N LEU A 268 -4.14 10.04 16.02
CA LEU A 268 -5.52 9.68 16.34
C LEU A 268 -5.72 8.14 16.37
N SER A 269 -5.17 7.43 15.39
CA SER A 269 -5.25 5.96 15.35
C SER A 269 -4.54 5.29 16.52
N TYR A 270 -3.43 5.86 16.99
CA TYR A 270 -2.72 5.43 18.20
C TYR A 270 -3.61 5.57 19.44
N ILE A 271 -4.19 6.75 19.65
CA ILE A 271 -5.09 7.02 20.77
C ILE A 271 -6.30 6.08 20.77
N GLN A 272 -6.93 5.91 19.60
CA GLN A 272 -8.07 5.01 19.44
C GLN A 272 -7.69 3.56 19.72
N THR A 273 -6.50 3.14 19.31
CA THR A 273 -6.00 1.79 19.56
C THR A 273 -5.72 1.56 21.05
N LEU A 274 -5.05 2.52 21.71
CA LEU A 274 -4.82 2.48 23.16
C LEU A 274 -6.15 2.38 23.91
N ARG A 275 -7.14 3.21 23.56
CA ARG A 275 -8.47 3.20 24.17
C ARG A 275 -9.16 1.85 23.99
N LYS A 276 -9.18 1.33 22.75
CA LYS A 276 -9.82 0.06 22.42
C LYS A 276 -9.17 -1.14 23.10
N LYS A 277 -7.84 -1.10 23.29
CA LYS A 277 -7.03 -2.21 23.82
C LYS A 277 -6.50 -1.97 25.23
N ARG A 278 -7.07 -0.99 25.95
CA ARG A 278 -6.55 -0.50 27.25
C ARG A 278 -6.23 -1.61 28.25
N ASN A 279 -7.16 -2.54 28.46
CA ASN A 279 -7.02 -3.61 29.46
C ASN A 279 -5.84 -4.55 29.14
N ALA A 280 -5.54 -4.73 27.86
CA ALA A 280 -4.52 -5.66 27.43
C ALA A 280 -3.14 -4.99 27.30
N ILE A 281 -3.07 -3.66 27.24
CA ILE A 281 -1.82 -2.88 27.26
C ILE A 281 -1.41 -2.59 28.71
N PHE A 282 -2.33 -2.10 29.54
CA PHE A 282 -2.04 -1.60 30.89
C PHE A 282 -2.35 -2.61 32.01
N GLY A 283 -3.11 -3.67 31.75
CA GLY A 283 -3.66 -4.56 32.81
C GLY A 283 -2.75 -5.66 33.35
N LEU A 284 -1.43 -5.62 33.14
CA LEU A 284 -0.54 -6.75 33.46
C LEU A 284 0.03 -6.76 34.89
N GLY A 285 -0.23 -5.74 35.72
CA GLY A 285 0.25 -5.68 37.10
C GLY A 285 -0.88 -5.90 38.12
N SER A 286 -0.93 -7.07 38.77
CA SER A 286 -1.98 -7.39 39.76
C SER A 286 -1.86 -6.65 41.11
N SER A 287 -0.87 -5.78 41.29
CA SER A 287 -0.51 -5.20 42.59
C SER A 287 -0.50 -3.67 42.65
N GLN A 288 -0.76 -2.96 41.55
CA GLN A 288 -0.84 -1.49 41.56
C GLN A 288 -2.18 -1.02 40.99
N LYS A 289 -2.98 -0.37 41.85
CA LYS A 289 -4.16 0.41 41.44
C LYS A 289 -3.69 1.75 40.86
N THR A 290 -2.92 1.73 39.77
CA THR A 290 -2.67 2.97 39.03
C THR A 290 -3.97 3.40 38.35
N ASP A 291 -4.19 4.71 38.24
CA ASP A 291 -5.31 5.26 37.48
C ASP A 291 -5.03 5.03 35.99
N PHE A 292 -5.73 4.08 35.37
CA PHE A 292 -5.59 3.77 33.95
C PHE A 292 -5.78 4.98 33.04
N LEU A 293 -6.56 5.97 33.48
CA LEU A 293 -6.76 7.20 32.72
C LEU A 293 -5.47 8.04 32.69
N GLU A 294 -4.68 8.03 33.76
CA GLU A 294 -3.40 8.73 33.82
C GLU A 294 -2.37 8.04 32.90
N GLU A 295 -2.23 6.71 32.97
CA GLU A 295 -1.31 5.96 32.07
C GLU A 295 -1.66 6.14 30.57
N TYR A 296 -2.96 6.11 30.25
CA TYR A 296 -3.45 6.35 28.89
C TYR A 296 -3.12 7.77 28.41
N ARG A 297 -3.31 8.78 29.26
CA ARG A 297 -3.00 10.18 28.94
C ARG A 297 -1.50 10.38 28.78
N GLU A 298 -0.70 9.83 29.69
CA GLU A 298 0.76 9.92 29.67
C GLU A 298 1.32 9.33 28.37
N ALA A 299 0.94 8.08 28.03
CA ALA A 299 1.39 7.44 26.79
C ALA A 299 0.95 8.23 25.53
N SER A 300 -0.28 8.77 25.53
CA SER A 300 -0.77 9.58 24.41
C SER A 300 -0.01 10.92 24.28
N LEU A 301 0.28 11.58 25.39
CA LEU A 301 1.02 12.84 25.40
C LEU A 301 2.50 12.66 25.08
N GLN A 302 3.08 11.51 25.44
CA GLN A 302 4.42 11.13 25.03
C GLN A 302 4.51 10.99 23.51
N PHE A 303 3.59 10.23 22.90
CA PHE A 303 3.53 10.12 21.44
C PHE A 303 3.33 11.48 20.76
N PHE A 304 2.48 12.35 21.34
CA PHE A 304 2.30 13.73 20.87
C PHE A 304 3.61 14.53 20.96
N ALA A 305 4.36 14.43 22.06
CA ALA A 305 5.65 15.10 22.21
C ALA A 305 6.67 14.63 21.16
N SER A 306 6.71 13.33 20.87
CA SER A 306 7.52 12.75 19.80
C SER A 306 7.10 13.29 18.42
N CYS A 307 5.81 13.50 18.18
CA CYS A 307 5.33 14.17 16.97
C CYS A 307 5.81 15.64 16.88
N GLN A 308 5.77 16.38 17.99
CA GLN A 308 6.23 17.77 18.03
C GLN A 308 7.72 17.91 17.68
N HIS A 309 8.54 16.93 18.06
CA HIS A 309 9.94 16.92 17.69
C HIS A 309 10.13 16.94 16.16
N ILE A 310 9.41 16.08 15.44
CA ILE A 310 9.41 16.05 13.96
C ILE A 310 8.93 17.40 13.38
N LEU A 311 7.86 17.98 13.93
CA LEU A 311 7.31 19.25 13.44
C LEU A 311 8.27 20.43 13.63
N ASN A 312 9.05 20.43 14.71
CA ASN A 312 10.03 21.49 14.97
C ASN A 312 11.19 21.48 13.97
N GLU A 313 11.57 20.30 13.49
CA GLU A 313 12.64 20.10 12.50
C GLU A 313 12.20 20.40 11.06
N ALA A 314 10.89 20.48 10.81
CA ALA A 314 10.35 20.72 9.47
C ALA A 314 10.80 22.08 8.90
N THR A 315 11.16 22.06 7.62
CA THR A 315 11.54 23.27 6.87
C THR A 315 10.30 24.02 6.39
N GLN A 316 9.24 23.29 6.03
CA GLN A 316 7.98 23.86 5.59
C GLN A 316 7.09 24.24 6.78
N LYS A 317 7.29 25.45 7.31
CA LYS A 317 6.61 25.94 8.52
C LYS A 317 5.09 25.96 8.39
N ASP A 318 4.54 26.37 7.25
CA ASP A 318 3.08 26.39 7.04
C ASP A 318 2.44 25.00 7.19
N GLN A 319 3.07 23.97 6.60
CA GLN A 319 2.60 22.59 6.71
C GLN A 319 2.77 22.06 8.13
N SER A 320 3.89 22.40 8.78
CA SER A 320 4.15 22.04 10.18
C SER A 320 3.09 22.63 11.11
N TRP A 321 2.73 23.90 10.97
CA TRP A 321 1.66 24.52 11.75
C TRP A 321 0.30 23.91 11.50
N ARG A 322 -0.01 23.56 10.25
CA ARG A 322 -1.26 22.86 9.93
C ARG A 322 -1.31 21.49 10.60
N ALA A 323 -0.23 20.72 10.52
CA ALA A 323 -0.15 19.43 11.21
C ALA A 323 -0.24 19.60 12.73
N ASN A 324 0.43 20.61 13.30
CA ASN A 324 0.38 20.93 14.71
C ASN A 324 -1.04 21.26 15.19
N ALA A 325 -1.76 22.11 14.46
CA ALA A 325 -3.14 22.45 14.76
C ALA A 325 -4.05 21.21 14.78
N LEU A 326 -3.87 20.29 13.82
CA LEU A 326 -4.61 19.03 13.77
C LEU A 326 -4.24 18.08 14.93
N LEU A 327 -2.97 18.01 15.33
CA LEU A 327 -2.56 17.23 16.50
C LEU A 327 -3.16 17.80 17.79
N LEU A 328 -3.15 19.13 17.96
CA LEU A 328 -3.75 19.81 19.10
C LEU A 328 -5.27 19.60 19.16
N ASP A 329 -5.94 19.59 18.00
CA ASP A 329 -7.36 19.27 17.90
C ASP A 329 -7.64 17.84 18.39
N VAL A 330 -6.80 16.87 18.01
CA VAL A 330 -6.90 15.49 18.55
C VAL A 330 -6.68 15.44 20.06
N VAL A 331 -5.67 16.15 20.60
CA VAL A 331 -5.43 16.25 22.05
C VAL A 331 -6.66 16.78 22.79
N ASN A 332 -7.28 17.82 22.23
CA ASN A 332 -8.47 18.46 22.79
C ASN A 332 -9.70 17.55 22.73
N GLN A 333 -9.99 16.99 21.55
CA GLN A 333 -11.12 16.07 21.33
C GLN A 333 -11.06 14.85 22.26
N GLU A 334 -9.86 14.32 22.47
CA GLU A 334 -9.64 13.12 23.27
C GLU A 334 -9.39 13.43 24.76
N ASN A 335 -9.52 14.70 25.18
CA ASN A 335 -9.38 15.17 26.57
C ASN A 335 -8.09 14.67 27.25
N LEU A 336 -6.98 14.75 26.52
CA LEU A 336 -5.69 14.21 26.96
C LEU A 336 -4.99 15.11 27.97
N PHE A 337 -5.22 16.42 27.92
CA PHE A 337 -4.58 17.37 28.82
C PHE A 337 -5.09 17.23 30.26
N SER A 338 -4.14 17.19 31.20
CA SER A 338 -4.38 17.24 32.65
C SER A 338 -3.35 18.17 33.26
N GLY A 339 -3.80 19.15 34.06
CA GLY A 339 -2.93 20.12 34.72
C GLY A 339 -1.98 19.54 35.78
N ARG A 340 -1.91 18.20 35.91
CA ARG A 340 -1.00 17.50 36.83
C ARG A 340 0.37 17.21 36.23
N HIS A 341 0.52 17.24 34.90
CA HIS A 341 1.77 16.87 34.23
C HIS A 341 2.58 18.12 33.84
N LEU A 342 3.57 18.47 34.68
CA LEU A 342 4.44 19.64 34.48
C LEU A 342 5.19 19.60 33.13
N GLU A 343 5.59 18.41 32.66
CA GLU A 343 6.27 18.25 31.37
C GLU A 343 5.35 18.56 30.19
N THR A 344 4.10 18.12 30.28
CA THR A 344 3.05 18.45 29.32
C THR A 344 2.79 19.94 29.28
N GLU A 345 2.71 20.60 30.44
CA GLU A 345 2.55 22.05 30.52
C GLU A 345 3.72 22.78 29.84
N LYS A 346 4.96 22.35 30.09
CA LYS A 346 6.14 22.89 29.40
C LYS A 346 6.06 22.73 27.88
N LEU A 347 5.61 21.57 27.40
CA LEU A 347 5.43 21.30 25.97
C LEU A 347 4.42 22.29 25.35
N PHE A 348 3.24 22.43 25.94
CA PHE A 348 2.22 23.36 25.45
C PHE A 348 2.68 24.82 25.50
N ASN A 349 3.34 25.23 26.58
CA ASN A 349 3.94 26.57 26.68
C ASN A 349 5.01 26.79 25.60
N GLY A 350 5.80 25.77 25.27
CA GLY A 350 6.73 25.79 24.15
C GLY A 350 6.03 26.06 22.81
N ILE A 351 4.93 25.35 22.53
CA ILE A 351 4.12 25.55 21.31
C ILE A 351 3.54 26.97 21.24
N VAL A 352 2.97 27.46 22.35
CA VAL A 352 2.41 28.82 22.45
C VAL A 352 3.50 29.85 22.19
N ASN A 353 4.67 29.71 22.81
CA ASN A 353 5.79 30.63 22.60
C ASN A 353 6.26 30.64 21.14
N SER A 354 6.39 29.46 20.51
CA SER A 354 6.73 29.37 19.09
C SER A 354 5.71 30.09 18.20
N ALA A 355 4.41 29.94 18.49
CA ALA A 355 3.35 30.61 17.74
C ALA A 355 3.42 32.14 17.90
N VAL A 356 3.64 32.63 19.12
CA VAL A 356 3.77 34.06 19.41
C VAL A 356 4.99 34.67 18.69
N VAL A 357 6.13 33.98 18.72
CA VAL A 357 7.35 34.42 18.03
C VAL A 357 7.10 34.56 16.53
N GLU A 358 6.46 33.57 15.91
CA GLU A 358 6.20 33.57 14.48
C GLU A 358 5.18 34.63 14.04
N LEU A 359 4.09 34.80 14.80
CA LEU A 359 3.13 35.88 14.58
C LEU A 359 3.79 37.26 14.70
N THR A 360 4.67 37.44 15.68
CA THR A 360 5.40 38.70 15.88
C THR A 360 6.35 38.99 14.71
N ALA A 361 7.06 37.97 14.23
CA ALA A 361 7.95 38.08 13.08
C ALA A 361 7.18 38.46 11.80
N ASN A 362 6.02 37.83 11.56
CA ASN A 362 5.17 38.14 10.41
C ASN A 362 4.64 39.58 10.44
N ILE A 363 4.17 40.06 11.60
CA ILE A 363 3.70 41.44 11.77
C ILE A 363 4.82 42.46 11.47
N GLN A 364 6.05 42.18 11.90
CA GLN A 364 7.20 43.05 11.62
C GLN A 364 7.60 43.01 10.14
N GLY A 365 7.56 41.84 9.52
CA GLY A 365 7.83 41.66 8.09
C GLY A 365 6.83 42.43 7.20
N GLU A 366 5.55 42.41 7.54
CA GLU A 366 4.52 43.18 6.81
C GLU A 366 4.69 44.70 6.96
N ARG A 367 5.08 45.17 8.15
CA ARG A 367 5.37 46.59 8.37
C ARG A 367 6.54 47.08 7.51
N ASN A 368 7.56 46.26 7.33
CA ASN A 368 8.74 46.60 6.52
C ASN A 368 8.47 46.50 5.01
N LYS A 369 7.46 45.75 4.59
CA LYS A 369 7.08 45.59 3.17
C LYS A 369 6.11 46.65 2.66
N ARG A 370 5.47 47.46 3.52
CA ARG A 370 4.67 48.61 3.06
C ARG A 370 5.63 49.70 2.55
N PRO A 371 5.69 49.98 1.23
CA PRO A 371 6.55 51.03 0.72
C PRO A 371 6.06 52.39 1.22
N ILE A 372 6.99 53.31 1.45
CA ILE A 372 6.75 54.72 1.79
C ILE A 372 6.16 55.48 0.57
N SER A 373 5.35 54.83 -0.28
CA SER A 373 4.80 55.44 -1.50
C SER A 373 3.65 56.42 -1.23
N ASP A 374 3.06 56.41 -0.03
CA ASP A 374 2.02 57.38 0.35
C ASP A 374 2.57 58.72 0.86
N LYS A 375 3.89 58.97 0.73
CA LYS A 375 4.53 60.25 1.10
C LYS A 375 4.94 61.14 -0.08
N LEU A 376 4.58 60.82 -1.32
CA LEU A 376 4.91 61.63 -2.49
C LEU A 376 3.68 61.88 -3.39
N MET A 377 2.67 62.58 -2.88
CA MET A 377 1.68 63.32 -3.69
C MET A 377 1.12 64.53 -2.92
N LEU A 378 2.02 65.34 -2.34
CA LEU A 378 1.72 66.73 -1.96
C LEU A 378 2.97 67.57 -2.25
N PHE A 379 3.16 67.92 -3.53
CA PHE A 379 3.86 69.11 -3.96
C PHE A 379 2.99 69.84 -4.98
#